data_AF-A0A449BXP9-F1
#
_entry.id   AF-A0A449BXP9-F1
#
_cell.length_a   1.000
_cell.length_b   1.000
_cell.length_c   1.000
_cell.angle_alpha   90.00
_cell.angle_beta   90.00
_cell.angle_gamma   90.00
#
_symmetry.space_group_name_H-M   'P 1'
#
loop_
_entity.id
_entity.type
_entity.pdbx_description
1 polymer ?
#
loop_
_entity_poly.entity_id
_entity_poly.type
_entity_poly.pdbx_seq_one_letter_code
_entity_poly.pdbx_strand_id
1 'polypeptide(L)'
;MHGVINYSKFDNIDVSSSDDETKKKRTPQITTLNSKDKVVVGPDGLTILKESTTSQSIKKCVEKKKNDQTQIDNSIQSEKEKNLKNMIFNGGVIPYKYIWSQSLHDINAYIVLPLNCKAKSLVIQIFEDRLIVKKEKNINTTNVESVEEKTKGDTNSKRIVGDNKYDTLIDKEFSFKINTNEDTQLWEIKTIEINWKEIFDLCNKINNQNMNFDFGQNVKDTKETFLYISLKKNSEIQSSYVWWSCLFKGDEKIDTFKLPSRIILNKNINNNNNTSFKKVWEEAHAIFKQNISKKNLPYCVD
;
A
#
# COMPACT_ATOMS: atom_id res chain seq x y z
N MET A 1 -42.75 -1.98 -39.32
CA MET A 1 -42.24 -0.61 -39.06
C MET A 1 -41.55 -0.64 -37.71
N HIS A 2 -40.22 -0.71 -37.68
CA HIS A 2 -39.46 -0.70 -36.42
C HIS A 2 -39.38 0.75 -35.95
N GLY A 3 -39.95 1.06 -34.78
CA GLY A 3 -39.84 2.37 -34.16
C GLY A 3 -38.37 2.67 -33.90
N VAL A 4 -37.86 3.75 -34.48
CA VAL A 4 -36.51 4.24 -34.19
C VAL A 4 -36.48 4.60 -32.70
N ILE A 5 -35.78 3.80 -31.90
CA ILE A 5 -35.60 4.08 -30.47
C ILE A 5 -34.82 5.37 -30.37
N ASN A 6 -35.42 6.40 -29.77
CA ASN A 6 -34.77 7.69 -29.58
C ASN A 6 -33.85 7.63 -28.34
N TYR A 7 -32.55 7.68 -28.57
CA TYR A 7 -31.52 7.64 -27.53
C TYR A 7 -31.14 9.04 -27.01
N SER A 8 -31.77 10.12 -27.47
CA SER A 8 -31.48 11.50 -27.02
C SER A 8 -31.69 11.72 -25.52
N LYS A 9 -32.40 10.79 -24.84
CA LYS A 9 -32.55 10.80 -23.39
C LYS A 9 -31.25 10.51 -22.63
N PHE A 10 -30.32 9.79 -23.25
CA PHE A 10 -29.03 9.44 -22.63
C PHE A 10 -27.99 10.56 -22.76
N ASP A 11 -28.15 11.47 -23.72
CA ASP A 11 -27.26 12.63 -23.91
C ASP A 11 -27.38 13.66 -22.77
N ASN A 12 -28.51 13.67 -22.07
CA ASN A 12 -28.81 14.60 -20.98
C ASN A 12 -28.65 14.00 -19.57
N ILE A 13 -28.06 12.81 -19.43
CA ILE A 13 -27.83 12.21 -18.11
C ILE A 13 -26.61 12.89 -17.47
N ASP A 14 -26.87 13.78 -16.51
CA ASP A 14 -25.83 14.28 -15.60
C ASP A 14 -25.48 13.19 -14.58
N VAL A 15 -24.40 12.46 -14.83
CA VAL A 15 -23.82 11.48 -13.90
C VAL A 15 -22.91 12.19 -12.89
N SER A 16 -23.49 12.97 -11.98
CA SER A 16 -22.77 13.48 -10.80
C SER A 16 -23.43 12.98 -9.52
N SER A 17 -22.87 11.93 -8.92
CA SER A 17 -23.16 11.54 -7.54
C SER A 17 -22.01 11.94 -6.63
N SER A 18 -21.64 13.22 -6.61
CA SER A 18 -20.72 13.77 -5.61
C SER A 18 -20.72 15.29 -5.66
N ASP A 19 -20.84 15.89 -4.49
CA ASP A 19 -20.87 17.33 -4.20
C ASP A 19 -19.48 17.96 -4.41
N ASP A 20 -19.01 18.02 -5.66
CA ASP A 20 -17.68 18.51 -6.01
C ASP A 20 -17.70 19.20 -7.40
N GLU A 21 -17.99 20.51 -7.38
CA GLU A 21 -18.29 21.41 -8.52
C GLU A 21 -17.14 21.65 -9.55
N THR A 22 -16.19 20.72 -9.70
CA THR A 22 -15.00 20.97 -10.55
C THR A 22 -14.61 19.86 -11.54
N LYS A 23 -15.45 18.84 -11.76
CA LYS A 23 -15.15 17.79 -12.76
C LYS A 23 -15.96 17.95 -14.05
N LYS A 24 -15.23 18.08 -15.17
CA LYS A 24 -15.75 18.09 -16.55
C LYS A 24 -16.85 17.04 -16.72
N LYS A 25 -18.03 17.46 -17.19
CA LYS A 25 -19.19 16.59 -17.48
C LYS A 25 -18.73 15.35 -18.26
N ARG A 26 -18.83 14.17 -17.65
CA ARG A 26 -18.59 12.89 -18.33
C ARG A 26 -19.89 12.48 -18.98
N THR A 27 -20.01 12.63 -20.30
CA THR A 27 -21.16 12.10 -21.05
C THR A 27 -20.93 10.62 -21.33
N PRO A 28 -21.96 9.76 -21.18
CA PRO A 28 -21.86 8.35 -21.53
C PRO A 28 -21.63 8.20 -23.04
N GLN A 29 -20.73 7.29 -23.44
CA GLN A 29 -20.51 6.97 -24.86
C GLN A 29 -21.44 5.84 -25.30
N ILE A 30 -22.33 6.13 -26.25
CA ILE A 30 -23.30 5.17 -26.79
C ILE A 30 -22.79 4.66 -28.13
N THR A 31 -22.64 3.35 -28.27
CA THR A 31 -22.32 2.70 -29.56
C THR A 31 -23.52 1.86 -29.99
N THR A 32 -24.11 2.20 -31.13
CA THR A 32 -25.19 1.41 -31.73
C THR A 32 -24.64 0.21 -32.50
N LEU A 33 -25.29 -0.94 -32.34
CA LEU A 33 -24.93 -2.20 -32.97
C LEU A 33 -25.98 -2.57 -34.02
N ASN A 34 -25.50 -3.05 -35.16
CA ASN A 34 -26.35 -3.64 -36.19
C ASN A 34 -26.49 -5.14 -35.99
N SER A 35 -27.49 -5.76 -36.62
CA SER A 35 -27.75 -7.22 -36.53
C SER A 35 -26.59 -8.11 -37.03
N LYS A 36 -25.58 -7.54 -37.66
CA LYS A 36 -24.38 -8.21 -38.16
C LYS A 36 -23.14 -7.98 -37.29
N ASP A 37 -23.21 -7.07 -36.32
CA ASP A 37 -22.09 -6.78 -35.44
C ASP A 37 -21.97 -7.87 -34.36
N LYS A 38 -20.75 -8.29 -34.04
CA LYS A 38 -20.49 -9.28 -32.99
C LYS A 38 -19.82 -8.62 -31.80
N VAL A 39 -20.35 -8.87 -30.61
CA VAL A 39 -19.74 -8.43 -29.35
C VAL A 39 -19.04 -9.61 -28.72
N VAL A 40 -17.75 -9.45 -28.42
CA VAL A 40 -16.93 -10.43 -27.72
C VAL A 40 -16.53 -9.83 -26.37
N VAL A 41 -16.85 -10.52 -25.28
CA VAL A 41 -16.43 -10.14 -23.92
C VAL A 41 -15.24 -11.02 -23.53
N GLY A 42 -14.12 -10.39 -23.25
CA GLY A 42 -12.87 -11.04 -22.85
C GLY A 42 -12.28 -10.46 -21.56
N PRO A 43 -11.12 -10.98 -21.11
CA PRO A 43 -10.44 -10.50 -19.90
C PRO A 43 -10.06 -9.01 -19.96
N ASP A 44 -9.88 -8.45 -21.16
CA ASP A 44 -9.57 -7.04 -21.40
C ASP A 44 -10.82 -6.15 -21.60
N GLY A 45 -12.02 -6.70 -21.40
CA GLY A 45 -13.30 -6.00 -21.53
C GLY A 45 -14.09 -6.35 -22.80
N LEU A 46 -14.87 -5.38 -23.30
CA LEU A 46 -15.86 -5.58 -24.35
C LEU A 46 -15.32 -5.10 -25.71
N THR A 47 -15.26 -5.99 -26.71
CA THR A 47 -14.82 -5.70 -28.08
C THR A 47 -15.98 -5.87 -29.07
N ILE A 48 -16.20 -4.88 -29.94
CA ILE A 48 -17.23 -4.91 -30.98
C ILE A 48 -16.57 -5.12 -32.35
N LEU A 49 -16.92 -6.21 -33.05
CA LEU A 49 -16.46 -6.54 -34.39
C LEU A 49 -17.49 -6.07 -35.42
N LYS A 50 -17.13 -5.08 -36.26
CA LYS A 50 -17.94 -4.55 -37.36
C LYS A 50 -17.47 -5.11 -38.71
N GLU A 51 -18.39 -5.58 -39.55
CA GLU A 51 -18.07 -6.43 -40.72
C GLU A 51 -17.70 -5.67 -42.03
N SER A 52 -17.39 -4.37 -42.00
CA SER A 52 -17.19 -3.58 -43.23
C SER A 52 -15.78 -3.02 -43.43
N THR A 53 -14.72 -3.74 -43.06
CA THR A 53 -13.34 -3.37 -43.46
C THR A 53 -12.43 -4.57 -43.68
N THR A 54 -12.79 -5.39 -44.67
CA THR A 54 -11.87 -6.38 -45.26
C THR A 54 -11.76 -6.10 -46.75
N SER A 55 -10.78 -5.26 -47.15
CA SER A 55 -10.06 -5.29 -48.44
C SER A 55 -9.25 -4.00 -48.64
N GLN A 56 -8.11 -3.86 -47.96
CA GLN A 56 -6.90 -3.14 -48.43
C GLN A 56 -5.91 -3.01 -47.26
N SER A 57 -5.06 -4.02 -47.10
CA SER A 57 -3.74 -3.93 -46.43
C SER A 57 -3.06 -5.31 -46.27
N ILE A 58 -3.56 -6.36 -46.94
CA ILE A 58 -2.85 -7.63 -47.11
C ILE A 58 -1.87 -7.50 -48.30
N LYS A 59 -0.80 -6.71 -48.13
CA LYS A 59 0.40 -6.74 -49.02
C LYS A 59 1.63 -6.07 -48.39
N LYS A 60 1.77 -6.15 -47.05
CA LYS A 60 3.01 -5.79 -46.33
C LYS A 60 3.33 -6.79 -45.19
N CYS A 61 3.02 -8.06 -45.42
CA CYS A 61 3.33 -9.18 -44.52
C CYS A 61 4.54 -9.96 -45.04
N VAL A 62 5.75 -9.40 -44.91
CA VAL A 62 7.00 -10.17 -44.71
C VAL A 62 7.99 -9.46 -43.76
N GLU A 63 7.91 -8.15 -43.52
CA GLU A 63 8.84 -7.45 -42.60
C GLU A 63 8.28 -7.09 -41.20
N LYS A 64 7.01 -7.38 -40.91
CA LYS A 64 6.38 -7.09 -39.60
C LYS A 64 6.28 -8.32 -38.67
N LYS A 65 7.40 -8.95 -38.35
CA LYS A 65 7.48 -9.93 -37.24
C LYS A 65 8.39 -9.50 -36.09
N LYS A 66 8.96 -8.30 -36.13
CA LYS A 66 9.83 -7.76 -35.06
C LYS A 66 9.24 -6.64 -34.21
N ASN A 67 8.08 -6.06 -34.57
CA ASN A 67 7.53 -4.87 -33.88
C ASN A 67 6.34 -5.14 -32.94
N ASP A 68 5.64 -6.27 -33.07
CA ASP A 68 4.45 -6.54 -32.24
C ASP A 68 4.82 -7.17 -30.88
N GLN A 69 5.96 -7.84 -30.80
CA GLN A 69 6.50 -8.34 -29.52
C GLN A 69 6.93 -7.17 -28.61
N THR A 70 7.52 -6.13 -29.18
CA THR A 70 8.05 -4.97 -28.45
C THR A 70 6.96 -4.09 -27.83
N GLN A 71 5.77 -4.00 -28.42
CA GLN A 71 4.66 -3.24 -27.82
C GLN A 71 3.97 -3.98 -26.68
N ILE A 72 3.84 -5.31 -26.79
CA ILE A 72 3.27 -6.16 -25.73
C ILE A 72 4.22 -6.25 -24.53
N ASP A 73 5.52 -6.45 -24.79
CA ASP A 73 6.56 -6.49 -23.76
C ASP A 73 6.67 -5.14 -23.02
N ASN A 74 6.55 -4.00 -23.73
CA ASN A 74 6.53 -2.68 -23.11
C ASN A 74 5.28 -2.44 -22.25
N SER A 75 4.11 -2.94 -22.66
CA SER A 75 2.87 -2.81 -21.88
C SER A 75 2.94 -3.61 -20.58
N ILE A 76 3.36 -4.88 -20.67
CA ILE A 76 3.53 -5.79 -19.53
C ILE A 76 4.61 -5.28 -18.57
N GLN A 77 5.73 -4.77 -19.09
CA GLN A 77 6.78 -4.18 -18.27
C GLN A 77 6.28 -2.92 -17.55
N SER A 78 5.48 -2.08 -18.21
CA SER A 78 4.89 -0.90 -17.57
C SER A 78 3.93 -1.27 -16.42
N GLU A 79 3.22 -2.39 -16.56
CA GLU A 79 2.24 -2.84 -15.56
C GLU A 79 2.91 -3.50 -14.36
N LYS A 80 3.93 -4.33 -14.59
CA LYS A 80 4.80 -4.85 -13.52
C LYS A 80 5.46 -3.71 -12.74
N GLU A 81 5.99 -2.71 -13.44
CA GLU A 81 6.62 -1.56 -12.80
C GLU A 81 5.59 -0.75 -11.99
N LYS A 82 4.38 -0.50 -12.52
CA LYS A 82 3.30 0.14 -11.76
C LYS A 82 2.92 -0.63 -10.50
N ASN A 83 2.81 -1.96 -10.59
CA ASN A 83 2.48 -2.80 -9.45
C ASN A 83 3.56 -2.71 -8.36
N LEU A 84 4.84 -2.82 -8.74
CA LEU A 84 5.96 -2.65 -7.81
C LEU A 84 5.97 -1.25 -7.17
N LYS A 85 5.69 -0.19 -7.95
CA LYS A 85 5.59 1.18 -7.44
C LYS A 85 4.53 1.30 -6.34
N ASN A 86 3.36 0.69 -6.52
CA ASN A 86 2.29 0.73 -5.52
C ASN A 86 2.67 0.02 -4.21
N MET A 87 3.53 -0.99 -4.27
CA MET A 87 4.01 -1.71 -3.07
C MET A 87 4.92 -0.86 -2.18
N ILE A 88 5.62 0.14 -2.76
CA ILE A 88 6.66 0.91 -2.07
C ILE A 88 6.31 2.38 -1.89
N PHE A 89 5.26 2.89 -2.52
CA PHE A 89 4.96 4.33 -2.55
C PHE A 89 4.74 4.93 -1.14
N ASN A 90 5.45 6.02 -0.85
CA ASN A 90 5.52 6.69 0.46
C ASN A 90 5.93 5.80 1.65
N GLY A 91 6.39 4.58 1.41
CA GLY A 91 6.82 3.65 2.45
C GLY A 91 8.28 3.26 2.29
N GLY A 92 8.58 2.00 2.59
CA GLY A 92 9.95 1.52 2.68
C GLY A 92 10.07 0.03 2.36
N VAL A 93 11.30 -0.37 2.07
CA VAL A 93 11.69 -1.77 1.91
C VAL A 93 12.71 -2.08 2.98
N ILE A 94 12.43 -3.08 3.82
CA ILE A 94 13.42 -3.69 4.70
C ILE A 94 13.77 -5.05 4.08
N PRO A 95 14.94 -5.16 3.42
CA PRO A 95 15.30 -6.35 2.65
C PRO A 95 15.13 -7.64 3.43
N TYR A 96 14.52 -8.65 2.79
CA TYR A 96 14.24 -9.98 3.33
C TYR A 96 13.31 -10.04 4.56
N LYS A 97 12.75 -8.90 5.01
CA LYS A 97 11.81 -8.86 6.14
C LYS A 97 10.42 -8.43 5.69
N TYR A 98 10.29 -7.25 5.10
CA TYR A 98 9.00 -6.75 4.65
C TYR A 98 9.14 -5.54 3.72
N ILE A 99 8.07 -5.29 2.98
CA ILE A 99 7.87 -4.12 2.14
C ILE A 99 6.58 -3.46 2.58
N TRP A 100 6.52 -2.14 2.57
CA TRP A 100 5.30 -1.45 2.93
C TRP A 100 5.15 -0.13 2.18
N SER A 101 3.89 0.26 1.98
CA SER A 101 3.46 1.54 1.42
C SER A 101 2.39 2.16 2.31
N GLN A 102 2.18 3.46 2.16
CA GLN A 102 1.18 4.17 2.95
C GLN A 102 0.51 5.31 2.18
N SER A 103 -0.73 5.57 2.56
CA SER A 103 -1.46 6.78 2.25
C SER A 103 -1.58 7.65 3.52
N LEU A 104 -2.39 8.71 3.47
CA LEU A 104 -2.74 9.49 4.66
C LEU A 104 -3.50 8.65 5.70
N HIS A 105 -4.31 7.70 5.24
CA HIS A 105 -5.24 6.95 6.09
C HIS A 105 -4.95 5.45 6.16
N ASP A 106 -4.21 4.90 5.22
CA ASP A 106 -4.05 3.45 5.09
C ASP A 106 -2.59 3.06 5.01
N ILE A 107 -2.32 1.80 5.35
CA ILE A 107 -1.02 1.15 5.29
C ILE A 107 -1.21 -0.20 4.63
N ASN A 108 -0.38 -0.47 3.64
CA ASN A 108 -0.29 -1.77 3.02
C ASN A 108 1.10 -2.32 3.29
N ALA A 109 1.20 -3.57 3.75
CA ALA A 109 2.48 -4.21 3.99
C ALA A 109 2.49 -5.64 3.47
N TYR A 110 3.65 -6.05 2.97
CA TYR A 110 3.98 -7.39 2.51
C TYR A 110 5.09 -7.91 3.42
N ILE A 111 4.73 -8.77 4.37
CA ILE A 111 5.65 -9.28 5.39
C ILE A 111 6.09 -10.69 5.02
N VAL A 112 7.39 -10.93 4.96
CA VAL A 112 7.94 -12.24 4.56
C VAL A 112 7.54 -13.30 5.58
N LEU A 113 7.05 -14.43 5.07
CA LEU A 113 6.74 -15.64 5.82
C LEU A 113 7.61 -16.80 5.31
N PRO A 114 7.77 -17.87 6.11
CA PRO A 114 8.39 -19.10 5.62
C PRO A 114 7.70 -19.61 4.35
N LEU A 115 8.52 -20.09 3.41
CA LEU A 115 8.06 -20.55 2.09
C LEU A 115 6.93 -21.58 2.20
N ASN A 116 5.96 -21.48 1.28
CA ASN A 116 4.83 -22.39 1.15
C ASN A 116 3.88 -22.42 2.37
N CYS A 117 3.89 -21.39 3.21
CA CYS A 117 2.89 -21.23 4.25
C CYS A 117 1.48 -21.12 3.64
N LYS A 118 0.55 -21.95 4.11
CA LYS A 118 -0.86 -21.90 3.71
C LYS A 118 -1.65 -21.08 4.73
N ALA A 119 -2.63 -20.30 4.27
CA ALA A 119 -3.48 -19.50 5.15
C ALA A 119 -4.10 -20.35 6.29
N LYS A 120 -4.55 -21.56 5.99
CA LYS A 120 -5.12 -22.50 6.99
C LYS A 120 -4.18 -22.91 8.13
N SER A 121 -2.87 -22.79 7.94
CA SER A 121 -1.86 -23.16 8.93
C SER A 121 -1.44 -21.99 9.82
N LEU A 122 -2.00 -20.81 9.57
CA LEU A 122 -1.65 -19.58 10.24
C LEU A 122 -2.80 -19.11 11.13
N VAL A 123 -2.44 -18.60 12.30
CA VAL A 123 -3.33 -17.85 13.18
C VAL A 123 -2.80 -16.43 13.20
N ILE A 124 -3.55 -15.50 12.62
CA ILE A 124 -3.20 -14.09 12.50
C ILE A 124 -4.07 -13.31 13.47
N GLN A 125 -3.44 -12.54 14.34
CA GLN A 125 -4.10 -11.67 15.30
C GLN A 125 -3.56 -10.26 15.11
N ILE A 126 -4.43 -9.36 14.67
CA ILE A 126 -4.11 -7.96 14.44
C ILE A 126 -4.77 -7.15 15.55
N PHE A 127 -3.94 -6.60 16.43
CA PHE A 127 -4.36 -5.72 17.52
C PHE A 127 -4.16 -4.26 17.10
N GLU A 128 -4.64 -3.34 17.95
CA GLU A 128 -4.52 -1.90 17.71
C GLU A 128 -3.07 -1.46 17.46
N ASP A 129 -2.12 -2.05 18.18
CA ASP A 129 -0.71 -1.66 18.16
C ASP A 129 0.26 -2.81 17.90
N ARG A 130 -0.23 -4.01 17.56
CA ARG A 130 0.61 -5.21 17.45
C ARG A 130 0.08 -6.21 16.43
N LEU A 131 1.00 -6.88 15.76
CA LEU A 131 0.74 -8.03 14.89
C LEU A 131 1.34 -9.29 15.50
N ILE A 132 0.49 -10.31 15.67
CA ILE A 132 0.92 -11.65 16.07
C ILE A 132 0.55 -12.63 14.96
N VAL A 133 1.54 -13.37 14.48
CA VAL A 133 1.35 -14.45 13.49
C VAL A 133 1.96 -15.72 14.05
N LYS A 134 1.12 -16.72 14.22
CA LYS A 134 1.49 -18.05 14.68
C LYS A 134 1.28 -19.07 13.58
N LYS A 135 2.13 -20.10 13.52
CA LYS A 135 2.00 -21.26 12.62
C LYS A 135 1.74 -22.52 13.42
N GLU A 136 0.78 -23.32 13.01
CA GLU A 136 0.51 -24.61 13.65
C GLU A 136 1.66 -25.60 13.38
N LYS A 137 2.18 -26.24 14.43
CA LYS A 137 3.16 -27.31 14.29
C LYS A 137 2.48 -28.56 13.75
N ASN A 138 3.03 -29.12 12.68
CA ASN A 138 2.72 -30.50 12.30
C ASN A 138 3.38 -31.43 13.32
N ILE A 139 2.62 -31.93 14.30
CA ILE A 139 3.12 -32.86 15.33
C ILE A 139 3.44 -34.26 14.73
N ASN A 140 3.19 -34.48 13.44
CA ASN A 140 3.45 -35.75 12.78
C ASN A 140 4.78 -35.76 12.04
N THR A 141 5.91 -35.59 12.73
CA THR A 141 7.19 -36.15 12.27
C THR A 141 8.20 -36.26 13.42
N THR A 142 8.63 -37.49 13.66
CA THR A 142 9.78 -37.95 14.48
C THR A 142 9.72 -37.73 15.99
N ASN A 143 9.20 -38.74 16.69
CA ASN A 143 9.82 -39.27 17.90
C ASN A 143 11.29 -39.62 17.58
N VAL A 144 12.24 -38.73 17.87
CA VAL A 144 13.63 -39.11 18.14
C VAL A 144 14.17 -38.15 19.22
N GLU A 145 14.33 -38.71 20.41
CA GLU A 145 15.29 -38.34 21.46
C GLU A 145 15.12 -36.97 22.15
N SER A 146 14.24 -36.93 23.14
CA SER A 146 14.46 -36.13 24.35
C SER A 146 15.57 -36.79 25.19
N VAL A 147 16.82 -36.34 25.01
CA VAL A 147 17.85 -36.54 26.03
C VAL A 147 17.63 -35.47 27.10
N GLU A 148 17.16 -35.92 28.26
CA GLU A 148 17.08 -35.14 29.48
C GLU A 148 18.50 -34.75 29.95
N GLU A 149 18.86 -33.47 29.86
CA GLU A 149 19.91 -32.91 30.73
C GLU A 149 19.25 -32.19 31.90
N LYS A 150 19.30 -32.86 33.06
CA LYS A 150 18.97 -32.30 34.37
C LYS A 150 20.09 -31.38 34.82
N THR A 151 19.83 -30.07 34.85
CA THR A 151 20.55 -29.15 35.74
C THR A 151 19.58 -28.52 36.73
N LYS A 152 19.83 -28.81 38.02
CA LYS A 152 19.14 -28.30 39.21
C LYS A 152 19.53 -26.83 39.45
N GLY A 153 18.59 -26.00 39.90
CA GLY A 153 18.90 -24.73 40.59
C GLY A 153 17.90 -23.59 40.40
N ASP A 154 16.94 -23.52 41.33
CA ASP A 154 16.38 -22.31 41.97
C ASP A 154 15.44 -21.32 41.25
N THR A 155 14.15 -21.56 41.54
CA THR A 155 13.09 -20.64 42.06
C THR A 155 12.73 -19.32 41.36
N ASN A 156 11.43 -19.24 41.06
CA ASN A 156 10.60 -18.06 40.73
C ASN A 156 10.68 -17.50 39.30
N SER A 157 10.19 -18.30 38.35
CA SER A 157 9.44 -17.78 37.20
C SER A 157 8.16 -18.58 37.02
N LYS A 158 7.08 -18.07 37.61
CA LYS A 158 5.72 -18.49 37.27
C LYS A 158 5.38 -17.85 35.92
N ARG A 159 5.76 -18.50 34.81
CA ARG A 159 5.29 -18.13 33.46
C ARG A 159 4.92 -19.36 32.64
N ILE A 160 3.61 -19.62 32.66
CA ILE A 160 2.76 -20.17 31.60
C ILE A 160 3.31 -21.41 30.87
N VAL A 161 2.96 -22.56 31.42
CA VAL A 161 2.73 -23.78 30.64
C VAL A 161 1.53 -23.52 29.74
N GLY A 162 1.75 -23.31 28.45
CA GLY A 162 0.68 -23.13 27.45
C GLY A 162 1.23 -22.82 26.06
N ASP A 163 0.73 -23.55 25.06
CA ASP A 163 1.00 -23.42 23.61
C ASP A 163 2.27 -24.08 23.02
N ASN A 164 2.53 -25.35 23.34
CA ASN A 164 3.44 -26.20 22.54
C ASN A 164 2.91 -26.51 21.11
N LYS A 165 1.71 -26.05 20.74
CA LYS A 165 1.05 -26.35 19.47
C LYS A 165 1.47 -25.42 18.32
N TYR A 166 1.94 -24.21 18.63
CA TYR A 166 2.18 -23.17 17.64
C TYR A 166 3.60 -22.62 17.70
N ASP A 167 4.19 -22.33 16.54
CA ASP A 167 5.41 -21.54 16.41
C ASP A 167 5.06 -20.08 16.14
N THR A 168 5.59 -19.17 16.95
CA THR A 168 5.40 -17.73 16.75
C THR A 168 6.34 -17.26 15.63
N LEU A 169 5.77 -16.84 14.50
CA LEU A 169 6.52 -16.35 13.35
C LEU A 169 6.77 -14.85 13.44
N ILE A 170 5.74 -14.09 13.82
CA ILE A 170 5.81 -12.63 13.96
C ILE A 170 5.16 -12.29 15.28
N ASP A 171 5.86 -11.45 16.04
CA ASP A 171 5.33 -10.86 17.24
C ASP A 171 5.96 -9.46 17.39
N LYS A 172 5.31 -8.47 16.79
CA LYS A 172 5.87 -7.12 16.66
C LYS A 172 4.82 -6.04 16.87
N GLU A 173 5.23 -4.97 17.51
CA GLU A 173 4.40 -3.77 17.69
C GLU A 173 4.47 -2.85 16.46
N PHE A 174 3.33 -2.38 16.01
CA PHE A 174 3.21 -1.34 14.99
C PHE A 174 3.75 0.00 15.49
N SER A 175 4.26 0.82 14.58
CA SER A 175 4.76 2.15 14.92
C SER A 175 3.69 3.06 15.53
N PHE A 176 2.46 2.97 15.04
CA PHE A 176 1.31 3.68 15.58
C PHE A 176 0.08 2.78 15.60
N LYS A 177 -0.96 3.25 16.29
CA LYS A 177 -2.24 2.57 16.40
C LYS A 177 -2.97 2.51 15.06
N ILE A 178 -3.64 1.39 14.83
CA ILE A 178 -4.51 1.12 13.69
C ILE A 178 -5.96 1.01 14.13
N ASN A 179 -6.88 1.15 13.19
CA ASN A 179 -8.29 0.90 13.43
C ASN A 179 -8.51 -0.61 13.61
N THR A 180 -9.21 -0.99 14.67
CA THR A 180 -9.51 -2.38 15.01
C THR A 180 -10.82 -2.89 14.40
N ASN A 181 -11.53 -2.06 13.62
CA ASN A 181 -12.74 -2.51 12.94
C ASN A 181 -12.38 -3.59 11.90
N GLU A 182 -12.99 -4.77 12.05
CA GLU A 182 -12.79 -5.93 11.18
C GLU A 182 -13.05 -5.61 9.71
N ASP A 183 -14.02 -4.75 9.41
CA ASP A 183 -14.35 -4.32 8.03
C ASP A 183 -13.21 -3.53 7.35
N THR A 184 -12.26 -3.03 8.14
CA THR A 184 -11.14 -2.20 7.66
C THR A 184 -9.81 -2.94 7.65
N GLN A 185 -9.80 -4.20 8.05
CA GLN A 185 -8.60 -5.03 8.10
C GLN A 185 -8.69 -6.12 7.05
N LEU A 186 -7.83 -6.04 6.04
CA LEU A 186 -7.71 -7.09 5.04
C LEU A 186 -6.36 -7.76 5.19
N TRP A 187 -6.34 -9.08 5.11
CA TRP A 187 -5.10 -9.83 5.01
C TRP A 187 -5.24 -10.97 4.02
N GLU A 188 -4.14 -11.31 3.35
CA GLU A 188 -4.07 -12.41 2.39
C GLU A 188 -2.65 -12.96 2.32
N ILE A 189 -2.52 -14.21 1.88
CA ILE A 189 -1.22 -14.82 1.61
C ILE A 189 -0.93 -14.71 0.13
N LYS A 190 0.17 -14.04 -0.22
CA LYS A 190 0.62 -13.82 -1.59
C LYS A 190 1.97 -14.47 -1.82
N THR A 191 2.14 -15.17 -2.93
CA THR A 191 3.46 -15.62 -3.38
C THR A 191 3.86 -14.76 -4.56
N ILE A 192 4.98 -14.04 -4.41
CA ILE A 192 5.45 -13.07 -5.40
C ILE A 192 6.91 -13.38 -5.70
N GLU A 193 7.27 -13.32 -6.98
CA GLU A 193 8.67 -13.36 -7.41
C GLU A 193 9.23 -11.94 -7.32
N ILE A 194 10.29 -11.78 -6.53
CA ILE A 194 10.83 -10.47 -6.17
C ILE A 194 12.35 -10.45 -6.25
N ASN A 195 12.86 -9.37 -6.82
CA ASN A 195 14.25 -8.99 -6.72
C ASN A 195 14.42 -7.96 -5.62
N TRP A 196 14.96 -8.37 -4.48
CA TRP A 196 15.12 -7.51 -3.30
C TRP A 196 16.00 -6.28 -3.57
N LYS A 197 17.02 -6.42 -4.41
CA LYS A 197 17.89 -5.31 -4.79
C LYS A 197 17.15 -4.29 -5.65
N GLU A 198 16.47 -4.76 -6.70
CA GLU A 198 15.76 -3.87 -7.61
C GLU A 198 14.63 -3.10 -6.90
N ILE A 199 13.84 -3.78 -6.06
CA ILE A 199 12.74 -3.11 -5.35
C ILE A 199 13.27 -2.11 -4.30
N PHE A 200 14.39 -2.40 -3.66
CA PHE A 200 15.03 -1.50 -2.70
C PHE A 200 15.59 -0.25 -3.38
N ASP A 201 16.33 -0.43 -4.48
CA ASP A 201 16.87 0.67 -5.28
C ASP A 201 15.74 1.55 -5.85
N LEU A 202 14.67 0.91 -6.34
CA LEU A 202 13.47 1.61 -6.81
C LEU A 202 12.76 2.38 -5.69
N CYS A 203 12.66 1.80 -4.49
CA CYS A 203 12.08 2.44 -3.31
C CYS A 203 12.85 3.70 -2.93
N ASN A 204 14.18 3.63 -2.86
CA ASN A 204 15.04 4.78 -2.60
C ASN A 204 14.79 5.91 -3.62
N LYS A 205 14.75 5.56 -4.91
CA LYS A 205 14.51 6.52 -6.00
C LYS A 205 13.14 7.18 -5.90
N ILE A 206 12.08 6.41 -5.66
CA ILE A 206 10.70 6.93 -5.66
C ILE A 206 10.41 7.76 -4.42
N ASN A 207 10.88 7.32 -3.25
CA ASN A 207 10.57 7.96 -1.99
C ASN A 207 11.62 8.99 -1.56
N ASN A 208 12.58 9.31 -2.44
CA ASN A 208 13.70 10.24 -2.18
C ASN A 208 14.50 9.86 -0.92
N GLN A 209 14.81 8.57 -0.78
CA GLN A 209 15.57 8.03 0.34
C GLN A 209 16.99 7.66 -0.11
N ASN A 210 17.93 7.70 0.82
CA ASN A 210 19.34 7.37 0.60
C ASN A 210 19.78 6.23 1.54
N MET A 211 18.97 5.18 1.64
CA MET A 211 19.30 4.01 2.47
C MET A 211 20.31 3.13 1.73
N ASN A 212 21.28 2.60 2.45
CA ASN A 212 22.25 1.64 1.90
C ASN A 212 22.03 0.26 2.52
N PHE A 213 22.13 -0.78 1.72
CA PHE A 213 22.05 -2.16 2.15
C PHE A 213 22.95 -3.04 1.29
N ASP A 214 23.73 -3.91 1.93
CA ASP A 214 24.58 -4.87 1.23
C ASP A 214 23.81 -6.16 0.95
N PHE A 215 23.46 -6.40 -0.32
CA PHE A 215 22.76 -7.59 -0.78
C PHE A 215 23.68 -8.81 -0.95
N GLY A 216 25.00 -8.63 -0.81
CA GLY A 216 25.98 -9.68 -1.08
C GLY A 216 25.79 -10.30 -2.47
N GLN A 217 25.75 -11.63 -2.54
CA GLN A 217 25.57 -12.38 -3.79
C GLN A 217 24.09 -12.61 -4.17
N ASN A 218 23.14 -12.23 -3.32
CA ASN A 218 21.71 -12.52 -3.48
C ASN A 218 21.00 -11.41 -4.27
N VAL A 219 21.32 -11.30 -5.56
CA VAL A 219 20.78 -10.30 -6.50
C VAL A 219 19.80 -10.92 -7.51
N LYS A 220 19.37 -12.16 -7.27
CA LYS A 220 18.49 -12.89 -8.18
C LYS A 220 17.04 -12.77 -7.75
N ASP A 221 16.15 -13.02 -8.70
CA ASP A 221 14.73 -13.13 -8.46
C ASP A 221 14.48 -14.34 -7.56
N THR A 222 13.74 -14.09 -6.48
CA THR A 222 13.41 -15.10 -5.47
C THR A 222 11.91 -15.16 -5.31
N LYS A 223 11.35 -16.37 -5.27
CA LYS A 223 9.93 -16.56 -4.94
C LYS A 223 9.78 -16.50 -3.44
N GLU A 224 9.05 -15.52 -2.96
CA GLU A 224 8.82 -15.28 -1.54
C GLU A 224 7.32 -15.40 -1.23
N THR A 225 7.01 -15.94 -0.05
CA THR A 225 5.65 -15.97 0.48
C THR A 225 5.48 -14.79 1.43
N PHE A 226 4.48 -13.95 1.17
CA PHE A 226 4.16 -12.76 1.94
C PHE A 226 2.81 -12.91 2.65
N LEU A 227 2.75 -12.44 3.89
CA LEU A 227 1.53 -11.97 4.51
C LEU A 227 1.30 -10.54 4.04
N TYR A 228 0.31 -10.34 3.18
CA TYR A 228 -0.17 -9.01 2.86
C TYR A 228 -1.19 -8.58 3.91
N ILE A 229 -1.04 -7.36 4.42
CA ILE A 229 -2.00 -6.69 5.28
C ILE A 229 -2.34 -5.33 4.69
N SER A 230 -3.61 -4.95 4.76
CA SER A 230 -4.12 -3.62 4.47
C SER A 230 -4.88 -3.14 5.71
N LEU A 231 -4.39 -2.05 6.30
CA LEU A 231 -4.82 -1.56 7.60
C LEU A 231 -5.14 -0.07 7.51
N LYS A 232 -6.23 0.33 8.16
CA LYS A 232 -6.58 1.74 8.33
C LYS A 232 -5.89 2.29 9.58
N LYS A 233 -5.22 3.43 9.46
CA LYS A 233 -4.59 4.16 10.56
C LYS A 233 -5.66 4.70 11.51
N ASN A 234 -5.39 4.62 12.81
CA ASN A 234 -6.20 5.31 13.81
C ASN A 234 -5.68 6.74 13.97
N SER A 235 -6.54 7.74 13.83
CA SER A 235 -6.19 9.15 14.05
C SER A 235 -7.01 9.67 15.22
N GLU A 236 -6.37 9.82 16.39
CA GLU A 236 -7.04 10.27 17.62
C GLU A 236 -7.53 11.73 17.50
N ILE A 237 -6.88 12.54 16.67
CA ILE A 237 -7.24 13.93 16.44
C ILE A 237 -7.90 14.06 15.06
N GLN A 238 -9.11 14.63 15.05
CA GLN A 238 -9.85 14.91 13.83
C GLN A 238 -9.03 15.78 12.87
N SER A 239 -9.02 15.42 11.58
CA SER A 239 -8.26 16.12 10.53
C SER A 239 -6.73 16.12 10.71
N SER A 240 -6.19 15.29 11.60
CA SER A 240 -4.76 15.00 11.67
C SER A 240 -4.44 13.72 10.90
N TYR A 241 -3.19 13.60 10.46
CA TYR A 241 -2.67 12.38 9.86
C TYR A 241 -1.22 12.16 10.31
N VAL A 242 -0.83 10.89 10.39
CA VAL A 242 0.52 10.49 10.80
C VAL A 242 1.21 9.74 9.67
N TRP A 243 2.36 10.25 9.25
CA TRP A 243 3.27 9.55 8.34
C TRP A 243 4.13 8.59 9.14
N TRP A 244 4.03 7.30 8.84
CA TRP A 244 4.83 6.28 9.50
C TRP A 244 6.26 6.36 8.96
N SER A 245 7.25 6.25 9.84
CA SER A 245 8.66 6.15 9.43
C SER A 245 9.12 4.70 9.25
N CYS A 246 8.38 3.75 9.82
CA CYS A 246 8.65 2.32 9.78
C CYS A 246 7.35 1.57 10.06
N LEU A 247 7.27 0.29 9.70
CA LEU A 247 6.08 -0.53 9.96
C LEU A 247 6.00 -0.95 11.43
N PHE A 248 7.11 -1.47 11.97
CA PHE A 248 7.21 -1.92 13.35
C PHE A 248 8.14 -1.02 14.17
N LYS A 249 7.89 -0.93 15.47
CA LYS A 249 8.75 -0.19 16.41
C LYS A 249 10.14 -0.85 16.47
N GLY A 250 11.18 -0.01 16.45
CA GLY A 250 12.57 -0.44 16.59
C GLY A 250 13.26 -0.86 15.28
N ASP A 251 12.53 -1.00 14.17
CA ASP A 251 13.11 -1.28 12.86
C ASP A 251 13.68 0.01 12.19
N GLU A 252 14.34 -0.15 11.05
CA GLU A 252 14.93 0.97 10.29
C GLU A 252 13.87 1.98 9.84
N LYS A 253 14.20 3.27 9.95
CA LYS A 253 13.27 4.38 9.69
C LYS A 253 13.59 5.10 8.39
N ILE A 254 12.54 5.43 7.63
CA ILE A 254 12.62 6.34 6.48
C ILE A 254 12.42 7.80 6.90
N ASP A 255 12.95 8.72 6.10
CA ASP A 255 12.74 10.15 6.25
C ASP A 255 11.37 10.55 5.68
N THR A 256 10.41 10.76 6.59
CA THR A 256 9.02 11.09 6.22
C THR A 256 8.85 12.50 5.64
N PHE A 257 9.84 13.38 5.74
CA PHE A 257 9.75 14.74 5.18
C PHE A 257 10.01 14.76 3.67
N LYS A 258 10.75 13.78 3.16
CA LYS A 258 11.12 13.65 1.75
C LYS A 258 10.10 12.90 0.89
N LEU A 259 9.01 12.44 1.51
CA LEU A 259 7.99 11.65 0.84
C LEU A 259 7.28 12.44 -0.28
N PRO A 260 7.12 11.86 -1.48
CA PRO A 260 6.52 12.55 -2.63
C PRO A 260 5.16 13.17 -2.33
N SER A 261 4.22 12.40 -1.75
CA SER A 261 2.88 12.92 -1.46
C SER A 261 2.89 14.03 -0.43
N ARG A 262 3.81 13.98 0.55
CA ARG A 262 3.94 15.03 1.56
C ARG A 262 4.49 16.33 0.98
N ILE A 263 5.48 16.23 0.09
CA ILE A 263 6.04 17.39 -0.61
C ILE A 263 4.97 18.05 -1.48
N ILE A 264 4.21 17.27 -2.24
CA ILE A 264 3.12 17.78 -3.09
C ILE A 264 2.04 18.48 -2.25
N LEU A 265 1.62 17.85 -1.15
CA LEU A 265 0.61 18.42 -0.25
C LEU A 265 1.08 19.77 0.33
N ASN A 266 2.32 19.84 0.81
CA ASN A 266 2.90 21.09 1.34
C ASN A 266 3.01 22.19 0.27
N LYS A 267 3.39 21.83 -0.97
CA LYS A 267 3.47 22.78 -2.08
C LYS A 267 2.10 23.34 -2.46
N ASN A 268 1.08 22.48 -2.50
CA ASN A 268 -0.30 22.91 -2.79
C ASN A 268 -0.86 23.81 -1.69
N ILE A 269 -0.60 23.51 -0.42
CA ILE A 269 -0.99 24.35 0.72
C ILE A 269 -0.32 25.74 0.61
N ASN A 270 0.97 25.80 0.30
CA ASN A 270 1.69 27.07 0.17
C ASN A 270 1.25 27.89 -1.05
N ASN A 271 0.75 27.24 -2.11
CA ASN A 271 0.23 27.92 -3.29
C ASN A 271 -1.20 28.44 -3.09
N ASN A 272 -2.04 27.76 -2.30
CA ASN A 272 -3.43 28.15 -2.06
C ASN A 272 -3.64 29.02 -0.81
N ASN A 273 -2.74 28.99 0.18
CA ASN A 273 -2.88 29.78 1.41
C ASN A 273 -1.86 30.91 1.47
N ASN A 274 -2.34 32.15 1.39
CA ASN A 274 -1.57 33.37 1.67
C ASN A 274 -1.11 33.49 3.14
N THR A 275 -1.47 32.54 4.01
CA THR A 275 -1.13 32.51 5.44
C THR A 275 -0.74 31.09 5.88
N SER A 276 0.55 30.75 5.77
CA SER A 276 1.08 29.51 6.35
C SER A 276 0.79 29.46 7.85
N PHE A 277 0.46 28.29 8.42
CA PHE A 277 0.27 28.10 9.88
C PHE A 277 1.40 28.72 10.71
N LYS A 278 2.63 28.69 10.20
CA LYS A 278 3.79 29.36 10.79
C LYS A 278 3.57 30.87 10.99
N LYS A 279 3.02 31.58 9.99
CA LYS A 279 2.69 33.00 10.09
C LYS A 279 1.60 33.26 11.11
N VAL A 280 0.53 32.45 11.12
CA VAL A 280 -0.56 32.56 12.10
C VAL A 280 -0.05 32.32 13.53
N TRP A 281 0.84 31.35 13.70
CA TRP A 281 1.46 31.07 14.99
C TRP A 281 2.41 32.19 15.42
N GLU A 282 3.24 32.71 14.51
CA GLU A 282 4.12 33.85 14.77
C GLU A 282 3.32 35.10 15.15
N GLU A 283 2.21 35.37 14.47
CA GLU A 283 1.31 36.47 14.76
C GLU A 283 0.63 36.30 16.14
N ALA A 284 0.08 35.11 16.42
CA ALA A 284 -0.49 34.80 17.73
C ALA A 284 0.55 34.89 18.86
N HIS A 285 1.78 34.46 18.61
CA HIS A 285 2.89 34.53 19.56
C HIS A 285 3.33 35.99 19.80
N ALA A 286 3.33 36.83 18.76
CA ALA A 286 3.62 38.25 18.88
C ALA A 286 2.54 38.99 19.69
N ILE A 287 1.26 38.69 19.42
CA ILE A 287 0.11 39.22 20.19
C ILE A 287 0.21 38.79 21.66
N PHE A 288 0.54 37.52 21.90
CA PHE A 288 0.73 36.99 23.25
C PHE A 288 1.85 37.72 24.01
N LYS A 289 3.01 37.93 23.39
CA LYS A 289 4.11 38.71 23.98
C LYS A 289 3.71 40.15 24.31
N GLN A 290 2.99 40.81 23.41
CA GLN A 290 2.45 42.15 23.68
C GLN A 290 1.50 42.14 24.89
N ASN A 291 0.62 41.15 24.99
CA ASN A 291 -0.33 41.05 26.09
C ASN A 291 0.34 40.74 27.44
N ILE A 292 1.41 39.92 27.46
CA ILE A 292 2.23 39.72 28.66
C ILE A 292 2.93 41.03 29.06
N SER A 293 3.52 41.76 28.12
CA SER A 293 4.22 43.01 28.44
C SER A 293 3.28 44.11 28.99
N LYS A 294 2.00 44.08 28.62
CA LYS A 294 0.97 45.01 29.10
C LYS A 294 0.35 44.62 30.43
N LYS A 295 0.41 43.34 30.80
CA LYS A 295 0.02 42.89 32.14
C LYS A 295 1.21 43.11 33.06
N ASN A 296 1.18 44.17 33.86
CA ASN A 296 2.05 44.27 35.04
C ASN A 296 1.89 42.97 35.84
N LEU A 297 2.94 42.16 35.85
CA LEU A 297 3.01 40.99 36.72
C LEU A 297 2.79 41.48 38.16
N PRO A 298 1.97 40.79 38.97
CA PRO A 298 1.88 41.11 40.39
C PRO A 298 3.31 41.05 40.96
N TYR A 299 3.73 42.15 41.57
CA TYR A 299 5.01 42.22 42.26
C TYR A 299 5.07 41.09 43.29
N CYS A 300 6.25 40.46 43.41
CA CYS A 300 6.53 39.58 44.52
C CYS A 300 6.32 40.37 45.81
N VAL A 301 5.39 39.93 46.64
CA VAL A 301 5.21 40.46 47.99
C VAL A 301 6.30 39.80 48.82
N ASP A 302 7.31 40.57 49.21
CA ASP A 302 8.27 40.20 50.25
C ASP A 302 7.59 40.17 51.63
#